data_AF-A0A4Y9Z2A1-F1
#
_entry.id   AF-A0A4Y9Z2A1-F1
#
_cell.length_a   1.000
_cell.length_b   1.000
_cell.length_c   1.000
_cell.angle_alpha   90.00
_cell.angle_beta   90.00
_cell.angle_gamma   90.00
#
_symmetry.space_group_name_H-M   'P 1'
#
loop_
_entity.id
_entity.type
_entity.pdbx_description
1 polymer ?
#
loop_
_entity_poly.entity_id
_entity_poly.type
_entity_poly.pdbx_seq_one_letter_code
_entity_poly.pdbx_strand_id
1 'polypeptide(L)'
;MSSTVYTLLQFSADPWNARFEDLESRLAFTVAMIEEDPNLIMRLTREKPWTQQHPDIMGPSNSYLYFGPNRAPGYLVYGNGPPQSMANARRQKKEASSYAQRSVLVGSQMLTEHPFL
;
A
#
# COMPACT_ATOMS: atom_id res chain seq x y z
N MET A 1 12.54 11.10 15.00
CA MET A 1 12.51 9.75 14.40
C MET A 1 13.14 9.86 13.02
N SER A 2 14.22 9.13 12.73
CA SER A 2 14.80 9.11 11.38
C SER A 2 13.85 8.36 10.46
N SER A 3 13.41 8.98 9.37
CA SER A 3 12.66 8.29 8.32
C SER A 3 13.63 7.35 7.58
N THR A 4 13.48 6.04 7.78
CA THR A 4 14.25 5.05 7.01
C THR A 4 13.66 4.96 5.61
N VAL A 5 14.49 5.20 4.59
CA VAL A 5 14.08 5.13 3.19
C VAL A 5 14.41 3.74 2.65
N TYR A 6 13.37 3.03 2.21
CA TYR A 6 13.51 1.73 1.55
C TYR A 6 13.38 1.88 0.04
N THR A 7 14.37 1.41 -0.72
CA THR A 7 14.33 1.41 -2.18
C THR A 7 13.86 0.05 -2.68
N LEU A 8 12.81 0.05 -3.50
CA LEU A 8 12.25 -1.15 -4.11
C LEU A 8 12.24 -1.01 -5.64
N LEU A 9 12.62 -2.09 -6.31
CA LEU A 9 12.60 -2.23 -7.76
C LEU A 9 11.27 -2.85 -8.18
N GLN A 10 10.54 -2.15 -9.05
CA GLN A 10 9.29 -2.66 -9.63
C GLN A 10 9.59 -3.55 -10.83
N PHE A 11 9.04 -4.76 -10.80
CA PHE A 11 9.02 -5.68 -11.92
C PHE A 11 7.59 -5.84 -12.43
N SER A 12 7.45 -5.91 -13.75
CA SER A 12 6.20 -5.79 -14.50
C SER A 12 5.65 -4.36 -14.59
N ALA A 13 5.21 -4.00 -15.80
CA ALA A 13 4.45 -2.79 -16.08
C ALA A 13 2.94 -3.02 -15.95
N ASP A 14 2.50 -4.29 -15.85
CA ASP A 14 1.11 -4.63 -15.63
C ASP A 14 0.72 -4.30 -14.17
N PRO A 15 -0.17 -3.31 -13.95
CA PRO A 15 -0.58 -2.93 -12.60
C PRO A 15 -1.35 -4.06 -11.88
N TRP A 16 -1.89 -5.04 -12.61
CA TRP A 16 -2.65 -6.15 -12.06
C TRP A 16 -1.77 -7.33 -11.62
N ASN A 17 -0.52 -7.34 -12.08
CA ASN A 17 0.47 -8.37 -11.80
C ASN A 17 1.86 -7.74 -11.68
N ALA A 18 2.03 -6.92 -10.65
CA ALA A 18 3.27 -6.25 -10.33
C ALA A 18 3.94 -6.90 -9.12
N ARG A 19 5.27 -6.88 -9.08
CA ARG A 19 6.01 -7.26 -7.89
C ARG A 19 7.13 -6.27 -7.63
N PHE A 20 7.50 -6.18 -6.36
CA PHE A 20 8.50 -5.26 -5.86
C PHE A 20 9.55 -6.06 -5.11
N GLU A 21 10.80 -5.88 -5.46
CA GLU A 21 11.94 -6.52 -4.81
C GLU A 21 12.88 -5.47 -4.26
N ASP A 22 13.65 -5.79 -3.23
CA ASP A 22 14.72 -4.91 -2.77
C ASP A 22 16.01 -5.07 -3.60
N LEU A 23 17.07 -4.36 -3.22
CA LEU A 23 18.36 -4.42 -3.91
C LEU A 23 19.09 -5.77 -3.74
N GLU A 24 18.66 -6.61 -2.79
CA GLU A 24 19.16 -7.96 -2.57
C GLU A 24 18.28 -9.02 -3.26
N SER A 25 17.37 -8.60 -4.16
CA SER A 25 16.42 -9.47 -4.87
C SER A 25 15.46 -10.22 -3.95
N ARG A 26 15.22 -9.72 -2.72
CA ARG A 26 14.17 -10.26 -1.84
C ARG A 26 12.84 -9.67 -2.25
N LEU A 27 11.87 -10.53 -2.46
CA LEU A 27 10.50 -10.14 -2.76
C LEU A 27 9.90 -9.40 -1.56
N ALA A 28 9.53 -8.13 -1.78
CA ALA A 28 8.99 -7.22 -0.78
C ALA A 28 7.47 -7.14 -0.83
N PHE A 29 6.92 -6.93 -2.03
CA PHE A 29 5.48 -6.87 -2.24
C PHE A 29 5.07 -7.55 -3.55
N THR A 30 3.88 -8.15 -3.53
CA THR A 30 3.22 -8.66 -4.73
C THR A 30 1.84 -8.06 -4.87
N VAL A 31 1.46 -7.77 -6.11
CA VAL A 31 0.14 -7.28 -6.49
C VAL A 31 -0.47 -8.31 -7.41
N ALA A 32 -1.64 -8.82 -7.04
CA ALA A 32 -2.35 -9.81 -7.81
C ALA A 32 -3.84 -9.49 -7.90
N MET A 33 -4.42 -9.71 -9.07
CA MET A 33 -5.86 -9.86 -9.24
C MET A 33 -6.32 -11.13 -8.51
N ILE A 34 -7.36 -11.01 -7.69
CA ILE A 34 -7.97 -12.14 -6.98
C ILE A 34 -9.18 -12.64 -7.77
N GLU A 35 -10.09 -11.73 -8.11
CA GLU A 35 -11.37 -12.03 -8.74
C GLU A 35 -11.90 -10.78 -9.46
N GLU A 36 -12.70 -10.97 -10.50
CA GLU A 36 -13.45 -9.90 -11.16
C GLU A 36 -14.87 -10.40 -11.47
N ASP A 37 -15.78 -10.26 -10.49
CA ASP A 37 -17.22 -10.53 -10.68
C ASP A 37 -18.08 -9.80 -9.62
N PRO A 38 -18.91 -8.80 -9.97
CA PRO A 38 -18.85 -7.98 -11.19
C PRO A 38 -17.70 -6.97 -11.17
N ASN A 39 -17.08 -6.76 -9.99
CA ASN A 39 -16.05 -5.75 -9.78
C ASN A 39 -14.72 -6.41 -9.41
N LEU A 40 -13.64 -5.80 -9.88
CA LEU A 40 -12.28 -6.26 -9.62
C LEU A 40 -11.91 -6.15 -8.14
N ILE A 41 -11.33 -7.24 -7.61
CA ILE A 41 -10.66 -7.29 -6.31
C ILE A 41 -9.18 -7.56 -6.55
N MET A 42 -8.32 -6.69 -6.04
CA MET A 42 -6.89 -6.93 -6.01
C MET A 42 -6.39 -7.12 -4.59
N ARG A 43 -5.30 -7.87 -4.47
CA ARG A 43 -4.55 -8.04 -3.22
C ARG A 43 -3.14 -7.48 -3.38
N LEU A 44 -2.75 -6.65 -2.42
CA LEU A 44 -1.37 -6.30 -2.15
C LEU A 44 -0.89 -7.19 -1.00
N THR A 45 0.11 -8.02 -1.26
CA THR A 45 0.74 -8.87 -0.25
C THR A 45 2.10 -8.30 0.10
N ARG A 46 2.39 -8.21 1.39
CA ARG A 46 3.70 -7.88 1.94
C ARG A 46 4.39 -9.18 2.31
N GLU A 47 5.51 -9.44 1.67
CA GLU A 47 6.11 -10.78 1.60
C GLU A 47 7.06 -11.06 2.78
N LYS A 48 7.12 -12.33 3.18
CA LYS A 48 7.90 -12.77 4.36
C LYS A 48 9.41 -12.52 4.23
N PRO A 49 10.08 -12.82 3.10
CA PRO A 49 11.54 -12.68 3.00
C PRO A 49 12.02 -11.26 3.31
N TRP A 50 11.25 -10.25 2.92
CA TRP A 50 11.56 -8.85 3.17
C TRP A 50 11.13 -8.38 4.56
N THR A 51 9.92 -8.74 5.01
CA THR A 51 9.42 -8.34 6.34
C THR A 51 10.23 -8.87 7.51
N GLN A 52 10.86 -10.04 7.35
CA GLN A 52 11.78 -10.58 8.37
C GLN A 52 12.99 -9.68 8.61
N GLN A 53 13.43 -8.92 7.59
CA GLN A 53 14.57 -8.00 7.68
C GLN A 53 14.15 -6.58 8.08
N HIS A 54 12.85 -6.29 7.98
CA HIS A 54 12.27 -4.98 8.25
C HIS A 54 11.09 -5.08 9.23
N PRO A 55 11.33 -5.51 10.49
CA PRO A 55 10.28 -5.70 11.48
C PRO A 55 9.66 -4.39 11.98
N ASP A 56 10.32 -3.26 11.73
CA ASP A 56 9.86 -1.90 12.02
C ASP A 56 8.71 -1.44 11.10
N ILE A 57 8.57 -2.08 9.95
CA ILE A 57 7.52 -1.78 8.97
C ILE A 57 6.20 -2.29 9.54
N MET A 58 5.32 -1.37 9.89
CA MET A 58 3.97 -1.67 10.37
C MET A 58 3.01 -2.01 9.22
N GLY A 59 1.98 -2.79 9.53
CA GLY A 59 0.90 -3.11 8.59
C GLY A 59 0.49 -4.58 8.57
N PRO A 60 -0.60 -4.90 7.87
CA PRO A 60 -1.02 -6.27 7.63
C PRO A 60 -0.15 -6.92 6.56
N SER A 61 -0.12 -8.26 6.55
CA SER A 61 0.53 -9.00 5.46
C SER A 61 -0.25 -8.92 4.15
N ASN A 62 -1.56 -8.69 4.21
CA ASN A 62 -2.42 -8.55 3.03
C ASN A 62 -3.29 -7.30 3.17
N SER A 63 -3.43 -6.58 2.07
CA SER A 63 -4.39 -5.48 1.91
C SER A 63 -5.17 -5.70 0.64
N TYR A 64 -6.44 -5.32 0.65
CA TYR A 64 -7.35 -5.56 -0.46
C TYR A 64 -7.85 -4.24 -1.05
N LEU A 65 -7.96 -4.23 -2.36
CA LEU A 65 -8.35 -3.10 -3.18
C LEU A 65 -9.62 -3.52 -3.93
N TYR A 66 -10.75 -2.97 -3.53
CA TYR A 66 -12.06 -3.25 -4.10
C TYR A 66 -12.42 -2.13 -5.06
N PHE A 67 -12.43 -2.45 -6.34
CA PHE A 67 -12.78 -1.49 -7.38
C PHE A 67 -14.30 -1.41 -7.55
N GLY A 68 -14.76 -0.31 -8.13
CA GLY A 68 -16.13 -0.17 -8.63
C GLY A 68 -16.23 -0.57 -10.10
N PRO A 69 -17.41 -0.33 -10.71
CA PRO A 69 -17.65 -0.62 -12.12
C PRO A 69 -16.61 0.02 -13.03
N ASN A 70 -16.27 -0.65 -14.14
CA ASN A 70 -15.22 -0.21 -15.07
C ASN A 70 -13.87 0.04 -14.39
N ARG A 71 -13.56 -0.70 -13.32
CA ARG A 71 -12.33 -0.57 -12.52
C ARG A 71 -12.14 0.84 -11.95
N ALA A 72 -13.24 1.54 -11.66
CA ALA A 72 -13.19 2.82 -10.97
C ALA A 72 -12.66 2.65 -9.53
N PRO A 73 -11.99 3.66 -8.94
CA PRO A 73 -11.58 3.60 -7.55
C PRO A 73 -12.76 3.40 -6.61
N GLY A 74 -12.73 2.34 -5.80
CA GLY A 74 -13.73 2.07 -4.77
C GLY A 74 -13.14 2.29 -3.37
N TYR A 75 -12.97 1.20 -2.63
CA TYR A 75 -12.44 1.21 -1.27
C TYR A 75 -11.26 0.24 -1.11
N LEU A 76 -10.43 0.48 -0.11
CA LEU A 76 -9.36 -0.41 0.30
C LEU A 76 -9.60 -0.89 1.72
N VAL A 77 -9.15 -2.10 2.02
CA VAL A 77 -9.16 -2.69 3.37
C VAL A 77 -7.72 -2.99 3.75
N TYR A 78 -7.27 -2.36 4.83
CA TYR A 78 -5.92 -2.53 5.38
C TYR A 78 -5.98 -3.38 6.65
N GLY A 79 -5.77 -4.69 6.48
CA GLY A 79 -5.82 -5.65 7.58
C GLY A 79 -7.24 -5.81 8.11
N ASN A 80 -7.40 -5.70 9.42
CA ASN A 80 -8.71 -5.76 10.09
C ASN A 80 -9.34 -4.36 10.29
N GLY A 81 -8.79 -3.33 9.65
CA GLY A 81 -9.32 -1.97 9.74
C GLY A 81 -10.62 -1.78 8.96
N PRO A 82 -11.37 -0.71 9.24
CA PRO A 82 -12.57 -0.38 8.47
C PRO A 82 -12.21 -0.07 7.00
N PRO A 83 -13.12 -0.33 6.05
CA PRO A 83 -12.94 0.07 4.66
C PRO A 83 -12.68 1.58 4.53
N GLN A 84 -11.70 1.94 3.70
CA GLN A 84 -11.33 3.33 3.42
C GLN A 84 -11.54 3.65 1.95
N SER A 85 -12.09 4.83 1.65
CA SER A 85 -12.21 5.30 0.27
C SER A 85 -10.84 5.46 -0.38
N MET A 86 -10.64 4.84 -1.55
CA MET A 86 -9.40 5.00 -2.32
C MET A 86 -9.17 6.46 -2.74
N ALA A 87 -10.25 7.21 -3.01
CA ALA A 87 -10.15 8.61 -3.37
C ALA A 87 -9.57 9.46 -2.22
N ASN A 88 -10.01 9.17 -0.99
CA ASN A 88 -9.51 9.85 0.20
C ASN A 88 -8.06 9.47 0.51
N ALA A 89 -7.72 8.18 0.41
CA ALA A 89 -6.35 7.71 0.58
C ALA A 89 -5.38 8.37 -0.42
N ARG A 90 -5.82 8.58 -1.67
CA ARG A 90 -5.02 9.31 -2.67
C ARG A 90 -4.83 10.78 -2.33
N ARG A 91 -5.85 11.46 -1.79
CA ARG A 91 -5.78 12.88 -1.39
C ARG A 91 -4.82 13.07 -0.22
N GLN A 92 -4.95 12.24 0.81
CA GLN A 92 -4.04 12.25 1.98
C GLN A 92 -2.57 12.09 1.56
N LYS A 93 -2.29 11.21 0.58
CA LYS A 93 -0.94 11.07 0.03
C LYS A 93 -0.43 12.35 -0.65
N LYS A 94 -1.28 13.05 -1.39
CA LYS A 94 -0.90 14.30 -2.07
C LYS A 94 -0.57 15.39 -1.05
N GLU A 95 -1.31 15.44 0.05
CA GLU A 95 -1.13 16.44 1.11
C GLU A 95 0.08 16.12 2.00
N ALA A 96 0.38 14.83 2.23
CA ALA A 96 1.51 14.39 3.05
C ALA A 96 2.86 14.36 2.30
N SER A 97 2.88 14.53 0.98
CA SER A 97 4.09 14.37 0.17
C SER A 97 4.50 15.70 -0.47
N SER A 98 5.54 16.34 0.08
CA SER A 98 6.07 17.61 -0.45
C SER A 98 6.86 17.46 -1.76
N TYR A 99 7.17 16.25 -2.22
CA TYR A 99 7.81 16.01 -3.52
C TYR A 99 7.33 14.69 -4.11
N ALA A 100 7.12 14.66 -5.43
CA ALA A 100 6.57 13.54 -6.19
C ALA A 100 7.45 12.27 -6.11
N GLN A 101 7.30 11.49 -5.05
CA GLN A 101 7.87 10.14 -4.94
C GLN A 101 6.75 9.12 -4.77
N ARG A 102 6.78 8.06 -5.59
CA ARG A 102 5.87 6.93 -5.50
C ARG A 102 6.27 6.05 -4.31
N SER A 103 5.95 6.49 -3.09
CA SER A 103 6.13 5.68 -1.88
C SER A 103 5.02 4.63 -1.78
N VAL A 104 5.42 3.37 -1.54
CA VAL A 104 4.55 2.28 -1.06
C VAL A 104 4.19 2.61 0.38
N LEU A 105 2.90 2.49 0.74
CA LEU A 105 2.40 2.79 2.09
C LEU A 105 3.06 1.84 3.10
N VAL A 106 3.99 2.38 3.88
CA VAL A 106 4.46 1.83 5.15
C VAL A 106 4.12 2.88 6.21
N GLY A 107 3.28 2.51 7.17
CA GLY A 107 2.95 3.35 8.32
C GLY A 107 1.73 4.25 8.10
N SER A 108 0.59 3.82 8.63
CA SER A 108 -0.55 4.69 8.90
C SER A 108 -0.32 5.33 10.28
N GLN A 109 0.32 6.50 10.35
CA GLN A 109 0.21 7.35 11.54
C GLN A 109 -0.88 8.39 11.31
N MET A 110 -2.02 8.16 11.97
CA MET A 110 -2.94 9.23 12.37
C MET A 110 -2.40 9.81 13.68
N LEU A 111 -1.77 10.98 13.62
CA LEU A 111 -1.64 11.86 14.78
C LEU A 111 -2.42 13.13 14.46
N THR A 112 -3.66 13.18 14.96
CA THR A 112 -4.40 14.43 15.10
C THR A 112 -3.94 15.05 16.41
N GLU A 113 -3.02 16.00 16.34
CA GLU A 113 -2.79 16.95 17.43
C GLU A 113 -4.03 17.85 17.53
N HIS A 114 -4.66 17.91 18.70
CA HIS A 114 -5.52 19.03 19.07
C HIS A 114 -4.78 19.88 20.11
N PRO A 115 -4.56 21.18 19.84
CA PRO A 115 -4.00 22.09 20.81
C PRO A 115 -5.13 22.74 21.60
N PHE A 116 -5.26 22.50 22.91
CA PHE A 116 -5.97 23.44 23.79
C PHE A 116 -5.38 23.34 25.21
N LEU A 117 -4.75 24.44 25.61
CA LEU A 117 -4.47 24.97 26.96
C LEU A 117 -4.19 23.99 28.11
#